data_AF-A0A5D0HHX4-F1
#
_entry.id   AF-A0A5D0HHX4-F1
#
_cell.length_a   1.000
_cell.length_b   1.000
_cell.length_c   1.000
_cell.angle_alpha   90.00
_cell.angle_beta   90.00
_cell.angle_gamma   90.00
#
_symmetry.space_group_name_H-M   'P 1'
#
loop_
_entity.id
_entity.type
_entity.pdbx_description
1 polymer ?
#
loop_
_entity_poly.entity_id
_entity_poly.type
_entity_poly.pdbx_seq_one_letter_code
_entity_poly.pdbx_strand_id
1 'polypeptide(L)'
;MKTLKVLTASAFSAFLISSCGSADILSTPIENIDATPLKVSELTKAEKENWGHLDLVKDTIPGMSVDKAYAEIIKNKKGQKVIVAVIDSGIDIDHEDLDDVIWTNTDEIPNNGIDDDKNGYIDDVHGWNFLGDGYNEQLEFVRILASGDTSN
;
A
#
# COMPACT_ATOMS: atom_id res chain seq x y z
N MET A 1 6.33 6.46 -55.95
CA MET A 1 6.90 5.84 -54.72
C MET A 1 6.84 6.71 -53.46
N LYS A 2 6.86 8.05 -53.53
CA LYS A 2 6.79 8.92 -52.33
C LYS A 2 5.38 9.01 -51.71
N THR A 3 4.32 8.94 -52.50
CA THR A 3 2.92 9.02 -52.02
C THR A 3 2.44 7.74 -51.31
N LEU A 4 2.97 6.58 -51.68
CA LEU A 4 2.61 5.28 -51.07
C LEU A 4 3.22 5.10 -49.65
N LYS A 5 4.35 5.75 -49.37
CA LYS A 5 4.98 5.79 -48.03
C LYS A 5 4.22 6.68 -47.05
N VAL A 6 3.61 7.76 -47.54
CA VAL A 6 2.81 8.67 -46.70
C VAL A 6 1.47 8.01 -46.33
N LEU A 7 0.83 7.30 -47.26
CA LEU A 7 -0.39 6.54 -46.99
C LEU A 7 -0.19 5.38 -46.01
N THR A 8 0.96 4.71 -46.04
CA THR A 8 1.29 3.63 -45.10
C THR A 8 1.69 4.15 -43.71
N ALA A 9 2.35 5.31 -43.63
CA ALA A 9 2.67 5.96 -42.36
C ALA A 9 1.41 6.44 -41.60
N SER A 10 0.40 6.96 -42.30
CA SER A 10 -0.85 7.40 -41.67
C SER A 10 -1.70 6.24 -41.12
N ALA A 11 -1.68 5.07 -41.77
CA ALA A 11 -2.41 3.89 -41.31
C ALA A 11 -1.80 3.28 -40.03
N PHE A 12 -0.49 3.39 -39.83
CA PHE A 12 0.20 2.89 -38.64
C PHE A 12 -0.06 3.79 -37.41
N SER A 13 -0.19 5.10 -37.62
CA SER A 13 -0.48 6.05 -36.55
C SER A 13 -1.92 5.94 -36.01
N ALA A 14 -2.89 5.50 -36.82
CA ALA A 14 -4.27 5.27 -36.39
C ALA A 14 -4.44 4.01 -35.51
N PHE A 15 -3.55 3.02 -35.65
CA PHE A 15 -3.59 1.80 -34.84
C PHE A 15 -3.10 2.02 -33.40
N LEU A 16 -2.21 2.99 -33.19
CA LEU A 16 -1.64 3.29 -31.87
C LEU A 16 -2.61 4.04 -30.94
N ILE A 17 -3.64 4.70 -31.48
CA ILE A 17 -4.58 5.50 -30.68
C ILE A 17 -5.78 4.66 -30.20
N SER A 18 -5.99 3.47 -30.76
CA SER A 18 -7.11 2.58 -30.36
C SER A 18 -6.75 1.60 -29.23
N SER A 19 -5.56 1.73 -28.62
CA SER A 19 -5.11 0.89 -27.51
C SER A 19 -5.33 1.52 -26.13
N CYS A 20 -6.27 2.46 -26.01
CA CYS A 20 -6.75 2.92 -24.71
C CYS A 20 -8.05 2.16 -24.39
N GLY A 21 -7.89 0.91 -23.93
CA GLY A 21 -8.98 0.22 -23.27
C GLY A 21 -9.15 0.84 -21.89
N SER A 22 -10.32 1.43 -21.62
CA SER A 22 -10.72 1.74 -20.26
C SER A 22 -10.59 0.46 -19.44
N ALA A 23 -9.80 0.49 -18.36
CA ALA A 23 -9.88 -0.59 -17.38
C ALA A 23 -11.32 -0.62 -16.88
N ASP A 24 -12.00 -1.76 -17.04
CA ASP A 24 -13.30 -1.96 -16.42
C ASP A 24 -13.10 -1.71 -14.93
N ILE A 25 -13.75 -0.67 -14.40
CA ILE A 25 -13.86 -0.52 -12.95
C ILE A 25 -14.68 -1.72 -12.54
N LEU A 26 -14.00 -2.67 -11.88
CA LEU A 26 -14.60 -3.82 -11.24
C LEU A 26 -15.40 -3.29 -10.04
N SER A 27 -16.50 -2.60 -10.31
CA SER A 27 -17.52 -2.37 -9.31
C SER A 27 -17.93 -3.75 -8.86
N THR A 28 -17.75 -4.05 -7.58
CA THR A 28 -18.39 -5.22 -6.97
C THR A 28 -19.85 -5.23 -7.46
N PRO A 29 -20.35 -6.35 -8.00
CA PRO A 29 -21.76 -6.44 -8.34
C PRO A 29 -22.56 -6.08 -7.09
N ILE A 30 -23.25 -4.94 -7.13
CA ILE A 30 -24.16 -4.50 -6.05
C ILE A 30 -25.38 -5.41 -5.99
N GLU A 31 -25.61 -6.20 -7.03
CA GLU A 31 -26.68 -7.17 -7.07
C GLU A 31 -26.41 -8.24 -6.00
N ASN A 32 -27.28 -8.22 -4.98
CA ASN A 32 -27.47 -9.22 -3.92
C ASN A 32 -26.80 -9.05 -2.54
N ILE A 33 -26.32 -7.86 -2.14
CA ILE A 33 -25.91 -7.67 -0.72
C ILE A 33 -27.07 -7.94 0.24
N ASP A 34 -28.31 -7.56 -0.12
CA ASP A 34 -29.50 -7.81 0.71
C ASP A 34 -29.86 -9.30 0.84
N ALA A 35 -29.31 -10.17 -0.02
CA ALA A 35 -29.55 -11.62 0.02
C ALA A 35 -28.40 -12.40 0.65
N THR A 36 -27.27 -11.76 0.98
CA THR A 36 -26.18 -12.46 1.65
C THR A 36 -26.55 -12.73 3.12
N PRO A 37 -26.25 -13.92 3.65
CA PRO A 37 -26.53 -14.23 5.03
C PRO A 37 -25.73 -13.29 5.95
N LEU A 38 -26.44 -12.53 6.79
CA LEU A 38 -25.83 -11.66 7.77
C LEU A 38 -25.13 -12.48 8.85
N LYS A 39 -23.93 -12.05 9.25
CA LYS A 39 -23.28 -12.54 10.46
C LYS A 39 -24.02 -11.99 11.68
N VAL A 40 -24.93 -12.79 12.25
CA VAL A 40 -25.76 -12.42 13.42
C VAL A 40 -25.22 -12.94 14.76
N SER A 41 -24.17 -13.77 14.73
CA SER A 41 -23.49 -14.26 15.94
C SER A 41 -22.24 -13.43 16.23
N GLU A 42 -21.80 -13.43 17.49
CA GLU A 42 -20.52 -12.82 17.86
C GLU A 42 -19.36 -13.44 17.07
N LEU A 43 -18.36 -12.60 16.77
CA LEU A 43 -17.12 -13.05 16.18
C LEU A 43 -16.33 -13.91 17.18
N THR A 44 -15.79 -15.02 16.69
CA THR A 44 -14.77 -15.79 17.40
C THR A 44 -13.51 -14.94 17.60
N LYS A 45 -12.64 -15.35 18.53
CA LYS A 45 -11.37 -14.64 18.79
C LYS A 45 -10.53 -14.51 17.50
N ALA A 46 -10.40 -15.58 16.73
CA ALA A 46 -9.65 -15.57 15.48
C ALA A 46 -10.28 -14.65 14.43
N GLU A 47 -11.61 -14.64 14.31
CA GLU A 47 -12.30 -13.70 13.43
C GLU A 47 -12.09 -12.24 13.88
N LYS A 48 -12.06 -11.95 15.19
CA LYS A 48 -11.78 -10.60 15.69
C LYS A 48 -10.35 -10.14 15.42
N GLU A 49 -9.37 -11.04 15.44
CA GLU A 49 -7.98 -10.70 15.20
C GLU A 49 -7.68 -10.53 13.69
N ASN A 50 -8.44 -11.18 12.80
CA ASN A 50 -8.18 -11.18 11.35
C ASN A 50 -9.36 -10.65 10.49
N TRP A 51 -10.37 -10.00 11.07
CA TRP A 51 -11.60 -9.62 10.35
C TRP A 51 -11.33 -8.79 9.09
N GLY A 52 -10.31 -7.93 9.12
CA GLY A 52 -9.94 -7.05 8.01
C GLY A 52 -9.53 -7.79 6.74
N HIS A 53 -9.11 -9.05 6.85
CA HIS A 53 -8.70 -9.86 5.71
C HIS A 53 -9.85 -10.66 5.08
N LEU A 54 -10.98 -10.78 5.78
CA LEU A 54 -12.10 -11.63 5.40
C LEU A 54 -12.95 -11.01 4.26
N ASP A 55 -13.78 -11.84 3.65
CA ASP A 55 -14.66 -11.47 2.53
C ASP A 55 -16.14 -11.61 2.90
N LEU A 56 -16.95 -10.62 2.54
CA LEU A 56 -18.37 -10.61 2.89
C LEU A 56 -19.14 -11.81 2.32
N VAL A 57 -18.85 -12.22 1.09
CA VAL A 57 -19.59 -13.30 0.42
C VAL A 57 -19.14 -14.67 0.92
N LYS A 58 -17.84 -14.83 1.16
CA LYS A 58 -17.24 -16.10 1.59
C LYS A 58 -17.38 -16.36 3.09
N ASP A 59 -17.14 -15.33 3.90
CA ASP A 59 -16.95 -15.46 5.34
C ASP A 59 -18.06 -14.75 6.14
N THR A 60 -19.01 -14.08 5.46
CA THR A 60 -20.09 -13.25 6.05
C THR A 60 -19.61 -12.02 6.85
N ILE A 61 -18.30 -11.74 6.83
CA ILE A 61 -17.66 -10.65 7.58
C ILE A 61 -17.12 -9.63 6.57
N PRO A 62 -17.51 -8.35 6.67
CA PRO A 62 -17.06 -7.32 5.73
C PRO A 62 -15.62 -6.90 6.03
N GLY A 63 -14.65 -7.52 5.35
CA GLY A 63 -13.25 -7.10 5.31
C GLY A 63 -12.83 -6.66 3.91
N MET A 64 -11.52 -6.54 3.69
CA MET A 64 -10.91 -6.14 2.42
C MET A 64 -10.66 -7.33 1.47
N SER A 65 -11.14 -8.53 1.80
CA SER A 65 -10.98 -9.75 0.99
C SER A 65 -9.52 -10.10 0.67
N VAL A 66 -8.59 -9.77 1.57
CA VAL A 66 -7.14 -9.98 1.39
C VAL A 66 -6.83 -11.47 1.20
N ASP A 67 -7.36 -12.34 2.06
CA ASP A 67 -7.09 -13.79 1.99
C ASP A 67 -7.59 -14.40 0.68
N LYS A 68 -8.74 -13.91 0.19
CA LYS A 68 -9.29 -14.30 -1.12
C LYS A 68 -8.42 -13.82 -2.27
N ALA A 69 -7.91 -12.58 -2.20
CA ALA A 69 -6.99 -12.06 -3.21
C ALA A 69 -5.72 -12.92 -3.30
N TYR A 70 -5.11 -13.28 -2.16
CA TYR A 70 -3.96 -14.18 -2.11
C TYR A 70 -4.27 -15.57 -2.69
N ALA A 71 -5.43 -16.14 -2.35
CA ALA A 71 -5.81 -17.48 -2.79
C ALA A 71 -6.22 -17.58 -4.27
N GLU A 72 -6.86 -16.56 -4.82
CA GLU A 72 -7.54 -16.63 -6.13
C GLU A 72 -6.92 -15.70 -7.18
N ILE A 73 -6.52 -14.49 -6.80
CA ILE A 73 -6.11 -13.43 -7.75
C ILE A 73 -4.61 -13.47 -7.99
N ILE A 74 -3.80 -13.59 -6.93
CA ILE A 74 -2.33 -13.48 -7.02
C ILE A 74 -1.58 -14.79 -6.80
N LYS A 75 -2.28 -15.89 -6.50
CA LYS A 75 -1.69 -17.20 -6.20
C LYS A 75 -0.61 -17.68 -7.17
N ASN A 76 -0.82 -17.46 -8.48
CA ASN A 76 0.10 -17.88 -9.54
C ASN A 76 0.88 -16.70 -10.15
N LYS A 77 0.86 -15.53 -9.50
CA LYS A 77 1.60 -14.35 -9.96
C LYS A 77 2.95 -14.28 -9.25
N LYS A 78 3.99 -13.95 -10.01
CA LYS A 78 5.32 -13.71 -9.47
C LYS A 78 5.43 -12.24 -9.07
N GLY A 79 5.70 -11.99 -7.78
CA GLY A 79 5.99 -10.65 -7.28
C GLY A 79 7.30 -10.09 -7.84
N GLN A 80 7.40 -8.77 -7.89
CA GLN A 80 8.64 -8.04 -8.12
C GLN A 80 8.97 -7.27 -6.84
N LYS A 81 10.26 -7.19 -6.49
CA LYS A 81 10.69 -6.33 -5.38
C LYS A 81 10.51 -4.88 -5.82
N VAL A 82 9.71 -4.12 -5.06
CA VAL A 82 9.46 -2.71 -5.27
C VAL A 82 9.85 -1.99 -3.99
N ILE A 83 10.56 -0.87 -4.12
CA ILE A 83 10.85 0.01 -3.00
C ILE A 83 9.66 0.95 -2.85
N VAL A 84 9.07 1.00 -1.66
CA VAL A 84 7.92 1.84 -1.33
C VAL A 84 8.35 2.86 -0.29
N ALA A 85 8.20 4.15 -0.58
CA ALA A 85 8.46 5.20 0.39
C ALA A 85 7.22 5.41 1.27
N VAL A 86 7.42 5.33 2.58
CA VAL A 86 6.39 5.63 3.59
C VAL A 86 6.71 7.00 4.18
N ILE A 87 5.78 7.95 4.01
CA ILE A 87 5.90 9.30 4.56
C ILE A 87 4.90 9.40 5.70
N ASP A 88 5.38 9.09 6.90
CA ASP A 88 4.56 9.05 8.11
C ASP A 88 5.40 9.58 9.28
N SER A 89 5.02 9.18 10.48
CA SER A 89 5.62 9.55 11.75
C SER A 89 6.98 8.85 11.99
N GLY A 90 7.19 7.72 11.32
CA GLY A 90 8.41 6.93 11.37
C GLY A 90 8.09 5.46 11.16
N ILE A 91 9.09 4.60 11.37
CA ILE A 91 8.91 3.15 11.37
C ILE A 91 9.81 2.55 12.45
N ASP A 92 9.29 1.55 13.15
CA ASP A 92 10.09 0.75 14.06
C ASP A 92 10.95 -0.23 13.23
N ILE A 93 12.21 0.12 13.03
CA ILE A 93 13.15 -0.66 12.23
C ILE A 93 13.65 -1.92 12.93
N ASP A 94 13.42 -2.05 14.24
CA ASP A 94 13.81 -3.22 15.04
C ASP A 94 12.63 -4.20 15.24
N HIS A 95 11.51 -3.97 14.56
CA HIS A 95 10.33 -4.83 14.66
C HIS A 95 10.54 -6.15 13.90
N GLU A 96 10.43 -7.29 14.61
CA GLU A 96 10.77 -8.62 14.09
C GLU A 96 10.07 -9.01 12.77
N ASP A 97 8.83 -8.56 12.56
CA ASP A 97 8.07 -8.85 11.33
C ASP A 97 8.48 -7.96 10.13
N LEU A 98 9.32 -6.94 10.36
CA LEU A 98 9.79 -6.00 9.36
C LEU A 98 11.26 -6.21 8.95
N ASP A 99 12.05 -6.94 9.74
CA ASP A 99 13.50 -7.17 9.53
C ASP A 99 13.89 -7.48 8.07
N ASP A 100 13.10 -8.32 7.38
CA ASP A 100 13.39 -8.76 6.02
C ASP A 100 12.89 -7.82 4.90
N VAL A 101 12.09 -6.81 5.25
CA VAL A 101 11.42 -5.91 4.29
C VAL A 101 11.83 -4.45 4.40
N ILE A 102 12.53 -4.04 5.47
CA ILE A 102 13.09 -2.70 5.60
C ILE A 102 14.09 -2.43 4.47
N TRP A 103 13.97 -1.25 3.85
CA TRP A 103 14.90 -0.79 2.83
C TRP A 103 16.24 -0.37 3.48
N THR A 104 17.35 -0.60 2.78
CA THR A 104 18.69 -0.16 3.20
C THR A 104 19.33 0.65 2.08
N ASN A 105 19.80 1.85 2.40
CA ASN A 105 20.64 2.65 1.52
C ASN A 105 22.01 1.97 1.39
N THR A 106 22.29 1.37 0.23
CA THR A 106 23.57 0.68 -0.01
C THR A 106 24.71 1.64 -0.33
N ASP A 107 24.39 2.90 -0.57
CA ASP A 107 25.36 3.95 -0.89
C ASP A 107 25.90 4.64 0.39
N GLU A 108 25.34 4.31 1.56
CA GLU A 108 25.74 4.80 2.89
C GLU A 108 26.58 3.77 3.67
N ILE A 109 27.56 4.26 4.46
CA ILE A 109 28.32 3.46 5.42
C ILE A 109 27.80 3.76 6.83
N PRO A 110 27.09 2.82 7.48
CA PRO A 110 26.42 3.11 8.75
C PRO A 110 27.36 3.63 9.86
N ASN A 111 26.95 4.71 10.52
CA ASN A 111 27.57 5.28 11.71
C ASN A 111 28.97 5.87 11.47
N ASN A 112 29.25 6.38 10.27
CA ASN A 112 30.52 7.06 10.00
C ASN A 112 30.43 8.59 10.18
N GLY A 113 29.22 9.15 10.33
CA GLY A 113 28.97 10.58 10.49
C GLY A 113 29.18 11.39 9.21
N ILE A 114 29.13 10.74 8.05
CA ILE A 114 29.36 11.32 6.72
C ILE A 114 28.12 11.05 5.86
N ASP A 115 27.78 12.01 5.01
CA ASP A 115 26.85 11.80 3.89
C ASP A 115 27.67 11.23 2.73
N ASP A 116 27.63 9.90 2.57
CA ASP A 116 28.47 9.15 1.63
C ASP A 116 27.93 9.26 0.20
N ASP A 117 26.60 9.26 0.05
CA ASP A 117 25.91 9.34 -1.24
C ASP A 117 25.71 10.78 -1.75
N LYS A 118 25.94 11.78 -0.89
CA LYS A 118 25.84 13.24 -1.14
C LYS A 118 24.41 13.69 -1.45
N ASN A 119 23.42 13.03 -0.85
CA ASN A 119 22.01 13.38 -1.00
C ASN A 119 21.57 14.52 -0.05
N GLY A 120 22.41 14.90 0.92
CA GLY A 120 22.14 15.95 1.91
C GLY A 120 21.72 15.44 3.29
N TYR A 121 21.70 14.12 3.50
CA TYR A 121 21.33 13.46 4.74
C TYR A 121 22.50 12.60 5.23
N ILE A 122 22.87 12.75 6.51
CA ILE A 122 24.03 12.04 7.08
C ILE A 122 23.55 10.70 7.66
N ASP A 123 24.16 9.58 7.26
CA ASP A 123 23.86 8.24 7.77
C ASP A 123 22.36 7.83 7.59
N ASP A 124 21.73 8.14 6.45
CA ASP A 124 20.30 7.84 6.18
C ASP A 124 20.05 6.37 5.74
N VAL A 125 20.62 5.43 6.51
CA VAL A 125 20.69 3.99 6.20
C VAL A 125 19.32 3.33 5.94
N HIS A 126 18.27 3.74 6.66
CA HIS A 126 16.92 3.17 6.55
C HIS A 126 15.86 4.21 6.19
N GLY A 127 16.29 5.36 5.70
CA GLY A 127 15.45 6.54 5.48
C GLY A 127 15.85 7.69 6.40
N TRP A 128 14.99 8.71 6.46
CA TRP A 128 15.34 9.98 7.07
C TRP A 128 14.23 10.58 7.93
N ASN A 129 14.61 11.19 9.05
CA ASN A 129 13.71 11.99 9.87
C ASN A 129 13.81 13.48 9.52
N PHE A 130 12.82 13.98 8.79
CA PHE A 130 12.74 15.39 8.39
C PHE A 130 12.42 16.37 9.52
N LEU A 131 12.00 15.88 10.69
CA LEU A 131 11.77 16.70 11.88
C LEU A 131 13.05 16.90 12.71
N GLY A 132 14.14 16.19 12.40
CA GLY A 132 15.37 16.21 13.18
C GLY A 132 15.17 15.60 14.58
N ASP A 133 15.63 16.28 15.63
CA ASP A 133 15.49 15.82 17.03
C ASP A 133 14.02 15.89 17.56
N GLY A 134 13.07 16.32 16.74
CA GLY A 134 11.67 16.43 17.11
C GLY A 134 10.96 15.07 17.10
N TYR A 135 10.87 14.41 18.26
CA TYR A 135 10.07 13.18 18.46
C TYR A 135 8.65 13.44 18.97
N ASN A 136 8.25 14.71 19.11
CA ASN A 136 6.91 15.05 19.56
C ASN A 136 5.96 15.09 18.36
N GLU A 137 5.63 13.90 17.85
CA GLU A 137 4.47 13.72 17.01
C GLU A 137 3.21 14.22 17.74
N GLN A 138 2.17 14.54 16.97
CA GLN A 138 0.90 14.97 17.53
C GLN A 138 0.19 13.75 18.15
N LEU A 139 0.64 13.37 19.34
CA LEU A 139 0.16 12.19 20.05
C LEU A 139 -1.35 12.33 20.25
N GLU A 140 -2.10 11.24 20.03
CA GLU A 140 -3.56 11.23 20.21
C GLU A 140 -3.98 11.74 21.59
N PHE A 141 -3.13 11.54 22.62
CA PHE A 141 -3.35 12.12 23.94
C PHE A 141 -3.38 13.66 23.94
N VAL A 142 -2.59 14.32 23.08
CA VAL A 142 -2.56 15.78 22.91
C VAL A 142 -3.87 16.26 22.30
N ARG A 143 -4.45 15.50 21.35
CA ARG A 143 -5.79 15.79 20.81
C ARG A 143 -6.87 15.66 21.89
N ILE A 144 -6.81 14.61 22.71
CA ILE A 144 -7.77 14.38 23.82
C ILE A 144 -7.65 15.48 24.90
N LEU A 145 -6.43 15.86 25.28
CA LEU A 145 -6.20 16.96 26.21
C LEU A 145 -6.71 18.29 25.64
N ALA A 146 -6.46 18.56 24.36
CA ALA A 146 -6.92 19.78 23.70
C ALA A 146 -8.44 19.82 23.51
N SER A 147 -9.10 18.66 23.30
CA SER A 147 -10.55 18.59 23.22
C SER A 147 -11.24 18.77 24.57
N GLY A 148 -10.49 18.60 25.67
CA GLY A 148 -11.02 18.66 27.03
C GLY A 148 -11.91 17.47 27.40
N ASP A 149 -11.87 16.41 26.59
CA ASP A 149 -12.62 15.18 26.85
C ASP A 149 -11.89 14.37 27.94
N THR A 150 -12.59 14.14 29.05
CA THR A 150 -12.07 13.41 30.23
C THR A 150 -12.75 12.06 30.42
N SER A 151 -13.56 11.63 29.45
CA SER A 151 -14.25 10.34 29.50
C SER A 151 -13.35 9.21 29.01
N ASN A 152 -12.57 8.62 29.92
CA ASN A 152 -11.89 7.33 29.74
C ASN A 152 -12.49 6.29 30.69
#